data_AF-A0A381W3M3-F1
#
_entry.id   AF-A0A381W3M3-F1
#
_cell.length_a   1.000
_cell.length_b   1.000
_cell.length_c   1.000
_cell.angle_alpha   90.00
_cell.angle_beta   90.00
_cell.angle_gamma   90.00
#
_symmetry.space_group_name_H-M   'P 1'
#
loop_
_entity.id
_entity.type
_entity.pdbx_description
1 polymer ?
#
loop_
_entity_poly.entity_id
_entity_poly.type
_entity_poly.pdbx_seq_one_letter_code
_entity_poly.pdbx_strand_id
1 'polypeptide(L)'
;MHWNIIFGIFVVLSACGDLVKESDTSACNSAIDDRNYDKALSVCTSRKDKASAYMGKAGYDIINLLKSSGSSVTAYTAPSDVDLGTDDSSPASILNILQLSVAKISDNDTRATAISSSKTNLDSAYKLLQPSLGDNSSSPLTTDEILLNTFAISFAMQLNQIILFDNKTTSTSTVPLDVSGDLKCTLVSGYDNNDAKALLIAMDGHIWAAERNGMQCARVLNAYNAASDKPAAASALADWVSETADGTKEVKLPAPFYDAVCPSFESLTDYLTDLAANIEKISLSGDNTKAITNAKTSTETLMKTIGCF
;
A
#
# COMPACT_ATOMS: atom_id res chain seq x y z
N MET A 1 -18.63 17.88 9.37
CA MET A 1 -19.41 17.79 8.13
C MET A 1 -19.07 16.45 7.49
N HIS A 2 -19.77 15.38 7.88
CA HIS A 2 -19.49 13.99 7.50
C HIS A 2 -20.59 13.52 6.53
N TRP A 3 -20.58 14.05 5.30
CA TRP A 3 -21.54 13.67 4.25
C TRP A 3 -20.83 13.15 3.00
N ASN A 4 -19.55 13.47 2.79
CA ASN A 4 -18.93 13.28 1.48
C ASN A 4 -18.63 11.80 1.13
N ILE A 5 -18.24 10.96 2.11
CA ILE A 5 -17.94 9.51 1.94
C ILE A 5 -19.13 8.72 1.36
N ILE A 6 -20.36 9.19 1.59
CA ILE A 6 -21.59 8.49 1.20
C ILE A 6 -21.79 8.49 -0.33
N PHE A 7 -21.32 9.50 -1.08
CA PHE A 7 -21.70 9.65 -2.49
C PHE A 7 -20.88 8.81 -3.49
N GLY A 8 -19.63 8.47 -3.19
CA GLY A 8 -18.84 7.54 -4.02
C GLY A 8 -19.33 6.10 -3.90
N ILE A 9 -19.93 5.77 -2.75
CA ILE A 9 -20.47 4.45 -2.41
C ILE A 9 -21.74 4.15 -3.20
N PHE A 10 -22.59 5.16 -3.47
CA PHE A 10 -23.83 4.96 -4.22
C PHE A 10 -23.61 4.74 -5.73
N VAL A 11 -22.50 5.20 -6.33
CA VAL A 11 -22.33 5.06 -7.79
C VAL A 11 -22.00 3.61 -8.16
N VAL A 12 -21.08 2.94 -7.47
CA VAL A 12 -20.72 1.53 -7.73
C VAL A 12 -21.86 0.56 -7.37
N LEU A 13 -22.68 0.91 -6.37
CA LEU A 13 -23.79 0.09 -5.87
C LEU A 13 -25.17 0.49 -6.43
N SER A 14 -25.29 1.55 -7.23
CA SER A 14 -26.53 1.84 -7.98
C SER A 14 -26.79 0.82 -9.10
N ALA A 15 -25.80 -0.03 -9.41
CA ALA A 15 -26.02 -1.28 -10.16
C ALA A 15 -26.83 -2.34 -9.38
N CYS A 16 -27.10 -2.13 -8.08
CA CYS A 16 -28.03 -2.91 -7.25
C CYS A 16 -29.38 -2.19 -7.07
N GLY A 17 -29.73 -1.29 -8.00
CA GLY A 17 -30.99 -0.56 -8.04
C GLY A 17 -31.97 -1.11 -9.06
N ASP A 18 -32.22 -2.42 -9.08
CA ASP A 18 -33.47 -2.95 -9.66
C ASP A 18 -34.18 -3.82 -8.63
N LEU A 19 -35.03 -3.18 -7.83
CA LEU A 19 -36.05 -3.87 -7.04
C LEU A 19 -37.04 -4.50 -8.03
N VAL A 20 -36.91 -5.81 -8.22
CA VAL A 20 -37.82 -6.76 -8.90
C VAL A 20 -37.45 -7.13 -10.36
N LYS A 21 -36.52 -8.08 -10.49
CA LYS A 21 -36.81 -9.44 -11.03
C LYS A 21 -35.61 -10.39 -10.84
N GLU A 22 -35.82 -11.46 -10.06
CA GLU A 22 -34.84 -12.55 -9.94
C GLU A 22 -34.90 -13.47 -11.17
N SER A 23 -33.80 -13.55 -11.92
CA SER A 23 -33.46 -14.71 -12.75
C SER A 23 -31.95 -14.79 -12.91
N ASP A 24 -31.37 -15.94 -12.53
CA ASP A 24 -29.97 -16.38 -12.63
C ASP A 24 -28.87 -15.51 -11.95
N THR A 25 -29.10 -14.22 -11.74
CA THR A 25 -28.29 -13.30 -10.91
C THR A 25 -28.59 -13.39 -9.42
N SER A 26 -29.68 -14.06 -9.00
CA SER A 26 -30.09 -14.10 -7.58
C SER A 26 -29.08 -14.82 -6.69
N ALA A 27 -28.46 -15.91 -7.14
CA ALA A 27 -27.51 -16.66 -6.32
C ALA A 27 -26.18 -15.92 -6.10
N CYS A 28 -25.69 -15.20 -7.12
CA CYS A 28 -24.49 -14.36 -7.01
C CYS A 28 -24.74 -13.16 -6.10
N ASN A 29 -25.82 -12.42 -6.35
CA ASN A 29 -26.16 -11.25 -5.54
C ASN A 29 -26.41 -11.65 -4.08
N SER A 30 -27.19 -12.72 -3.86
CA SER A 30 -27.41 -13.25 -2.49
C SER A 30 -26.09 -13.62 -1.81
N ALA A 31 -25.16 -14.27 -2.52
CA ALA A 31 -23.87 -14.62 -1.94
C ALA A 31 -23.01 -13.41 -1.59
N ILE A 32 -23.04 -12.34 -2.40
CA ILE A 32 -22.35 -11.07 -2.12
C ILE A 32 -23.01 -10.35 -0.94
N ASP A 33 -24.34 -10.25 -0.93
CA ASP A 33 -25.13 -9.60 0.11
C ASP A 33 -24.99 -10.30 1.47
N ASP A 34 -24.96 -11.63 1.46
CA ASP A 34 -24.68 -12.48 2.63
C ASP A 34 -23.20 -12.45 3.04
N ARG A 35 -22.33 -11.78 2.26
CA ARG A 35 -20.87 -11.72 2.44
C ARG A 35 -20.21 -13.10 2.43
N ASN A 36 -20.83 -14.05 1.74
CA ASN A 36 -20.28 -15.37 1.48
C ASN A 36 -19.47 -15.33 0.18
N TYR A 37 -18.32 -14.66 0.25
CA TYR A 37 -17.53 -14.37 -0.94
C TYR A 37 -16.91 -15.61 -1.59
N ASP A 38 -16.67 -16.69 -0.84
CA ASP A 38 -16.26 -17.97 -1.43
C ASP A 38 -17.36 -18.57 -2.30
N LYS A 39 -18.62 -18.49 -1.82
CA LYS A 39 -19.77 -18.87 -2.64
C LYS A 39 -19.91 -17.93 -3.82
N ALA A 40 -19.80 -16.62 -3.63
CA ALA A 40 -19.90 -15.63 -4.69
C ALA A 40 -18.87 -15.90 -5.80
N LEU A 41 -17.60 -16.15 -5.47
CA LEU A 41 -16.56 -16.50 -6.45
C LEU A 41 -16.89 -17.76 -7.27
N SER A 42 -17.64 -18.70 -6.69
CA SER A 42 -18.06 -19.93 -7.38
C SER A 42 -19.28 -19.76 -8.29
N VAL A 43 -20.20 -18.85 -7.97
CA VAL A 43 -21.49 -18.71 -8.67
C VAL A 43 -21.57 -17.49 -9.59
N CYS A 44 -20.84 -16.43 -9.27
CA CYS A 44 -20.81 -15.23 -10.09
C CYS A 44 -20.08 -15.53 -11.40
N THR A 45 -20.67 -15.13 -12.52
CA THR A 45 -20.10 -15.35 -13.86
C THR A 45 -19.48 -14.09 -14.43
N SER A 46 -20.03 -12.92 -14.07
CA SER A 46 -19.52 -11.62 -14.53
C SER A 46 -18.16 -11.30 -13.91
N ARG A 47 -17.33 -10.59 -14.69
CA ARG A 47 -16.02 -10.12 -14.24
C ARG A 47 -16.14 -9.14 -13.07
N LYS A 48 -17.08 -8.20 -13.15
CA LYS A 48 -17.37 -7.20 -12.11
C LYS A 48 -17.71 -7.88 -10.78
N ASP A 49 -18.64 -8.85 -10.77
CA ASP A 49 -19.10 -9.47 -9.52
C ASP A 49 -18.02 -10.37 -8.90
N LYS A 50 -17.22 -11.06 -9.71
CA LYS A 50 -16.06 -11.81 -9.22
C LYS A 50 -15.02 -10.88 -8.59
N ALA A 51 -14.72 -9.75 -9.24
CA ALA A 51 -13.82 -8.75 -8.67
C ALA A 51 -14.38 -8.18 -7.36
N SER A 52 -15.68 -7.87 -7.30
CA SER A 52 -16.35 -7.45 -6.06
C SER A 52 -16.26 -8.51 -4.96
N ALA A 53 -16.41 -9.79 -5.29
CA ALA A 53 -16.25 -10.87 -4.31
C ALA A 53 -14.81 -10.97 -3.79
N TYR A 54 -13.80 -10.80 -4.64
CA TYR A 54 -12.40 -10.70 -4.20
C TYR A 54 -12.17 -9.48 -3.31
N MET A 55 -12.69 -8.31 -3.66
CA MET A 55 -12.62 -7.10 -2.83
C MET A 55 -13.29 -7.33 -1.47
N GLY A 56 -14.45 -8.00 -1.44
CA GLY A 56 -15.13 -8.42 -0.22
C GLY A 56 -14.28 -9.34 0.65
N LYS A 57 -13.63 -10.36 0.08
CA LYS A 57 -12.66 -11.22 0.82
C LYS A 57 -11.49 -10.45 1.39
N ALA A 58 -11.08 -9.35 0.75
CA ALA A 58 -10.06 -8.47 1.28
C ALA A 58 -10.54 -7.59 2.45
N GLY A 59 -11.85 -7.56 2.71
CA GLY A 59 -12.47 -6.71 3.73
C GLY A 59 -13.07 -5.41 3.18
N TYR A 60 -13.07 -5.20 1.85
CA TYR A 60 -13.70 -4.05 1.21
C TYR A 60 -15.16 -4.36 0.89
N ASP A 61 -16.03 -4.12 1.88
CA ASP A 61 -17.48 -4.29 1.74
C ASP A 61 -18.26 -3.20 2.47
N ILE A 62 -19.56 -3.13 2.20
CA ILE A 62 -20.41 -2.06 2.72
C ILE A 62 -20.44 -2.01 4.25
N ILE A 63 -20.40 -3.15 4.94
CA ILE A 63 -20.43 -3.19 6.40
C ILE A 63 -19.13 -2.63 6.97
N ASN A 64 -17.99 -3.03 6.41
CA ASN A 64 -16.69 -2.54 6.84
C ASN A 64 -16.50 -1.06 6.50
N LEU A 65 -17.01 -0.61 5.34
CA LEU A 65 -17.06 0.81 4.99
C LEU A 65 -17.88 1.61 6.00
N LEU A 66 -19.08 1.15 6.35
CA LEU A 66 -19.91 1.80 7.37
C LEU A 66 -19.21 1.85 8.73
N LYS A 67 -18.58 0.76 9.17
CA LYS A 67 -17.79 0.73 10.42
C LYS A 67 -16.64 1.72 10.39
N SER A 68 -15.92 1.79 9.27
CA SER A 68 -14.78 2.69 9.12
C SER A 68 -15.20 4.16 9.06
N SER A 69 -16.40 4.47 8.54
CA SER A 69 -16.88 5.84 8.35
C SER A 69 -17.04 6.66 9.65
N GLY A 70 -17.16 5.97 10.80
CA GLY A 70 -17.22 6.61 12.13
C GLY A 70 -15.84 6.89 12.76
N SER A 71 -14.75 6.61 12.05
CA SER A 71 -13.39 6.70 12.57
C SER A 71 -12.46 7.33 11.53
N SER A 72 -11.61 8.25 11.96
CA SER A 72 -10.56 8.84 11.13
C SER A 72 -9.21 8.38 11.64
N VAL A 73 -8.33 7.98 10.71
CA VAL A 73 -6.91 7.77 10.99
C VAL A 73 -6.19 9.09 10.78
N THR A 74 -5.29 9.42 11.70
CA THR A 74 -4.47 10.64 11.66
C THR A 74 -3.03 10.27 11.91
N ALA A 75 -2.11 11.01 11.28
CA ALA A 75 -0.69 10.86 11.55
C ALA A 75 -0.39 11.11 13.04
N TYR A 76 0.50 10.30 13.60
CA TYR A 76 1.06 10.50 14.92
C TYR A 76 2.11 11.61 14.92
N THR A 77 2.40 12.13 16.12
CA THR A 77 3.52 13.04 16.34
C THR A 77 4.62 12.28 17.06
N ALA A 78 5.84 12.36 16.53
CA ALA A 78 6.99 11.72 17.16
C ALA A 78 7.23 12.26 18.59
N PRO A 79 7.75 11.43 19.52
CA PRO A 79 8.19 11.89 20.83
C PRO A 79 9.29 12.95 20.69
N SER A 80 9.29 13.95 21.55
CA SER A 80 10.18 15.12 21.43
C SER A 80 11.68 14.78 21.51
N ASP A 81 12.03 13.65 22.12
CA ASP A 81 13.40 13.17 22.34
C ASP A 81 13.83 12.08 21.34
N VAL A 82 12.98 11.74 20.36
CA VAL A 82 13.23 10.66 19.38
C VAL A 82 12.93 11.14 17.96
N ASP A 83 13.91 11.01 17.08
CA ASP A 83 13.78 11.40 15.67
C ASP A 83 13.24 10.25 14.80
N LEU A 84 11.96 9.91 14.95
CA LEU A 84 11.28 8.94 14.07
C LEU A 84 10.98 9.51 12.67
N GLY A 85 11.10 10.83 12.52
CA GLY A 85 10.71 11.58 11.33
C GLY A 85 9.20 11.63 11.12
N THR A 86 8.78 11.77 9.87
CA THR A 86 7.36 11.87 9.49
C THR A 86 6.67 10.50 9.50
N ASP A 87 5.46 10.45 10.06
CA ASP A 87 4.54 9.31 9.97
C ASP A 87 3.70 9.38 8.68
N ASP A 88 3.84 8.38 7.81
CA ASP A 88 2.90 8.14 6.72
C ASP A 88 1.76 7.22 7.19
N SER A 89 0.61 7.84 7.47
CA SER A 89 -0.62 7.17 7.93
C SER A 89 -1.59 6.80 6.79
N SER A 90 -1.17 6.94 5.53
CA SER A 90 -1.96 6.53 4.37
C SER A 90 -2.27 5.02 4.39
N PRO A 91 -1.31 4.13 4.69
CA PRO A 91 -1.59 2.70 4.79
C PRO A 91 -2.50 2.35 5.97
N ALA A 92 -2.32 2.99 7.14
CA ALA A 92 -3.20 2.82 8.31
C ALA A 92 -4.67 3.18 8.01
N SER A 93 -4.89 4.20 7.18
CA SER A 93 -6.24 4.56 6.72
C SER A 93 -6.92 3.43 5.94
N ILE A 94 -6.14 2.68 5.14
CA ILE A 94 -6.64 1.51 4.39
C ILE A 94 -6.86 0.32 5.31
N LEU A 95 -5.98 0.08 6.29
CA LEU A 95 -6.22 -0.94 7.32
C LEU A 95 -7.53 -0.67 8.08
N ASN A 96 -7.84 0.58 8.37
CA ASN A 96 -9.11 0.93 9.00
C ASN A 96 -10.33 0.60 8.12
N ILE A 97 -10.26 0.90 6.81
CA ILE A 97 -11.31 0.55 5.85
C ILE A 97 -11.51 -0.97 5.79
N LEU A 98 -10.42 -1.73 5.70
CA LEU A 98 -10.46 -3.20 5.58
C LEU A 98 -10.70 -3.92 6.92
N GLN A 99 -10.80 -3.18 8.03
CA GLN A 99 -10.91 -3.70 9.40
C GLN A 99 -9.73 -4.59 9.82
N LEU A 100 -8.52 -4.21 9.40
CA LEU A 100 -7.26 -4.91 9.67
C LEU A 100 -6.35 -4.18 10.67
N SER A 101 -6.78 -3.04 11.22
CA SER A 101 -5.96 -2.24 12.14
C SER A 101 -5.68 -2.94 13.48
N VAL A 102 -4.73 -2.41 14.26
CA VAL A 102 -4.41 -2.90 15.63
C VAL A 102 -5.65 -3.00 16.52
N ALA A 103 -6.58 -2.04 16.40
CA ALA A 103 -7.83 -2.05 17.17
C ALA A 103 -8.78 -3.20 16.81
N LYS A 104 -8.60 -3.83 15.64
CA LYS A 104 -9.40 -4.96 15.16
C LYS A 104 -8.66 -6.28 15.31
N ILE A 105 -7.37 -6.29 15.02
CA ILE A 105 -6.50 -7.44 15.11
C ILE A 105 -5.25 -6.99 15.87
N SER A 106 -5.24 -7.20 17.19
CA SER A 106 -4.17 -6.70 18.06
C SER A 106 -2.86 -7.46 17.89
N ASP A 107 -2.93 -8.77 17.70
CA ASP A 107 -1.77 -9.64 17.50
C ASP A 107 -1.07 -9.36 16.15
N ASN A 108 0.24 -9.16 16.18
CA ASN A 108 1.01 -8.71 15.02
C ASN A 108 1.09 -9.79 13.93
N ASP A 109 1.30 -11.05 14.31
CA ASP A 109 1.48 -12.15 13.35
C ASP A 109 0.14 -12.50 12.67
N THR A 110 -0.94 -12.49 13.45
CA THR A 110 -2.30 -12.65 12.94
C THR A 110 -2.64 -11.49 11.99
N ARG A 111 -2.30 -10.26 12.35
CA ARG A 111 -2.54 -9.07 11.51
C ARG A 111 -1.72 -9.13 10.22
N ALA A 112 -0.44 -9.49 10.27
CA ALA A 112 0.42 -9.66 9.10
C ALA A 112 -0.14 -10.72 8.14
N THR A 113 -0.64 -11.83 8.68
CA THR A 113 -1.29 -12.90 7.90
C THR A 113 -2.57 -12.39 7.22
N ALA A 114 -3.41 -11.64 7.96
CA ALA A 114 -4.63 -11.07 7.42
C ALA A 114 -4.35 -10.01 6.34
N ILE A 115 -3.36 -9.13 6.54
CA ILE A 115 -2.89 -8.14 5.55
C ILE A 115 -2.42 -8.84 4.27
N SER A 116 -1.59 -9.88 4.41
CA SER A 116 -1.10 -10.65 3.26
C SER A 116 -2.23 -11.36 2.49
N SER A 117 -3.20 -11.91 3.21
CA SER A 117 -4.40 -12.52 2.61
C SER A 117 -5.25 -11.47 1.90
N SER A 118 -5.49 -10.32 2.51
CA SER A 118 -6.25 -9.22 1.88
C SER A 118 -5.55 -8.69 0.65
N LYS A 119 -4.23 -8.48 0.70
CA LYS A 119 -3.44 -8.12 -0.48
C LYS A 119 -3.62 -9.14 -1.61
N THR A 120 -3.56 -10.44 -1.32
CA THR A 120 -3.73 -11.50 -2.33
C THR A 120 -5.11 -11.47 -3.00
N ASN A 121 -6.15 -11.16 -2.22
CA ASN A 121 -7.50 -11.02 -2.77
C ASN A 121 -7.64 -9.75 -3.63
N LEU A 122 -7.10 -8.60 -3.17
CA LEU A 122 -7.03 -7.38 -3.99
C LEU A 122 -6.22 -7.61 -5.28
N ASP A 123 -5.15 -8.40 -5.19
CA ASP A 123 -4.34 -8.83 -6.33
C ASP A 123 -5.16 -9.61 -7.34
N SER A 124 -6.03 -10.50 -6.85
CA SER A 124 -6.91 -11.29 -7.70
C SER A 124 -7.98 -10.42 -8.38
N ALA A 125 -8.50 -9.41 -7.67
CA ALA A 125 -9.45 -8.45 -8.24
C ALA A 125 -8.81 -7.61 -9.36
N TYR A 126 -7.64 -6.99 -9.12
CA TYR A 126 -7.02 -6.14 -10.14
C TYR A 126 -6.51 -6.97 -11.32
N LYS A 127 -5.89 -8.15 -11.11
CA LYS A 127 -5.43 -9.02 -12.22
C LYS A 127 -6.56 -9.49 -13.12
N LEU A 128 -7.77 -9.59 -12.58
CA LEU A 128 -8.97 -9.91 -13.34
C LEU A 128 -9.46 -8.73 -14.19
N LEU A 129 -9.29 -7.49 -13.73
CA LEU A 129 -9.82 -6.28 -14.36
C LEU A 129 -8.82 -5.59 -15.28
N GLN A 130 -7.58 -5.39 -14.81
CA GLN A 130 -6.53 -4.60 -15.47
C GLN A 130 -6.28 -4.96 -16.95
N PRO A 131 -6.26 -6.25 -17.37
CA PRO A 131 -6.05 -6.60 -18.78
C PRO A 131 -7.12 -6.03 -19.73
N SER A 132 -8.33 -5.75 -19.23
CA SER A 132 -9.43 -5.20 -20.02
C SER A 132 -9.52 -3.67 -20.00
N LEU A 133 -8.63 -2.98 -19.28
CA LEU A 133 -8.58 -1.51 -19.25
C LEU A 133 -8.19 -0.91 -20.62
N GLY A 134 -7.31 -1.59 -21.36
CA GLY A 134 -6.85 -1.20 -22.69
C GLY A 134 -7.58 -1.90 -23.85
N ASP A 135 -8.49 -2.85 -23.56
CA ASP A 135 -9.23 -3.57 -24.60
C ASP A 135 -10.38 -2.72 -25.16
N ASN A 136 -10.13 -2.07 -26.30
CA ASN A 136 -11.16 -1.31 -27.03
C ASN A 136 -11.97 -2.18 -28.01
N SER A 137 -11.75 -3.50 -28.04
CA SER A 137 -12.21 -4.36 -29.13
C SER A 137 -13.36 -5.30 -28.75
N SER A 138 -13.38 -5.88 -27.54
CA SER A 138 -14.34 -6.97 -27.24
C SER A 138 -15.18 -6.78 -25.96
N SER A 139 -14.58 -6.34 -24.86
CA SER A 139 -15.32 -6.05 -23.62
C SER A 139 -14.54 -5.09 -22.71
N PRO A 140 -14.49 -3.79 -23.06
CA PRO A 140 -13.82 -2.77 -22.24
C PRO A 140 -14.40 -2.73 -20.83
N LEU A 141 -13.59 -2.30 -19.87
CA LEU A 141 -14.08 -2.03 -18.52
C LEU A 141 -15.15 -0.93 -18.54
N THR A 142 -16.23 -1.16 -17.81
CA THR A 142 -17.19 -0.12 -17.44
C THR A 142 -16.57 0.87 -16.44
N THR A 143 -17.16 2.05 -16.28
CA THR A 143 -16.71 3.04 -15.28
C THR A 143 -16.62 2.44 -13.87
N ASP A 144 -17.61 1.62 -13.49
CA ASP A 144 -17.62 0.97 -12.17
C ASP A 144 -16.47 -0.03 -12.01
N GLU A 145 -16.17 -0.81 -13.06
CA GLU A 145 -15.05 -1.74 -13.05
C GLU A 145 -13.71 -1.01 -13.00
N ILE A 146 -13.56 0.12 -13.69
CA ILE A 146 -12.34 0.94 -13.60
C ILE A 146 -12.18 1.49 -12.18
N LEU A 147 -13.25 2.00 -11.56
CA LEU A 147 -13.20 2.47 -10.19
C LEU A 147 -12.88 1.35 -9.20
N LEU A 148 -13.50 0.17 -9.36
CA LEU A 148 -13.22 -1.01 -8.56
C LEU A 148 -11.75 -1.45 -8.68
N ASN A 149 -11.23 -1.47 -9.92
CA ASN A 149 -9.84 -1.79 -10.21
C ASN A 149 -8.88 -0.78 -9.57
N THR A 150 -9.22 0.51 -9.64
CA THR A 150 -8.45 1.60 -9.02
C THR A 150 -8.34 1.43 -7.51
N PHE A 151 -9.43 1.06 -6.83
CA PHE A 151 -9.41 0.73 -5.41
C PHE A 151 -8.60 -0.54 -5.12
N ALA A 152 -8.76 -1.59 -5.92
CA ALA A 152 -8.00 -2.83 -5.78
C ALA A 152 -6.48 -2.58 -5.81
N ILE A 153 -6.01 -1.84 -6.83
CA ILE A 153 -4.61 -1.50 -7.03
C ILE A 153 -4.10 -0.63 -5.88
N SER A 154 -4.79 0.48 -5.57
CA SER A 154 -4.33 1.42 -4.55
C SER A 154 -4.26 0.77 -3.16
N PHE A 155 -5.19 -0.12 -2.84
CA PHE A 155 -5.19 -0.82 -1.56
C PHE A 155 -4.12 -1.90 -1.52
N ALA A 156 -3.99 -2.73 -2.57
CA ALA A 156 -2.95 -3.76 -2.64
C ALA A 156 -1.55 -3.15 -2.53
N MET A 157 -1.32 -2.02 -3.19
CA MET A 157 -0.07 -1.27 -3.16
C MET A 157 0.29 -0.82 -1.74
N GLN A 158 -0.67 -0.26 -1.00
CA GLN A 158 -0.45 0.22 0.35
C GLN A 158 -0.26 -0.92 1.35
N LEU A 159 -1.03 -2.01 1.23
CA LEU A 159 -0.78 -3.23 2.01
C LEU A 159 0.61 -3.82 1.73
N ASN A 160 1.09 -3.73 0.48
CA ASN A 160 2.44 -4.16 0.13
C ASN A 160 3.51 -3.29 0.80
N GLN A 161 3.31 -1.96 0.87
CA GLN A 161 4.22 -1.09 1.60
C GLN A 161 4.33 -1.46 3.08
N ILE A 162 3.20 -1.76 3.73
CA ILE A 162 3.16 -2.21 5.13
C ILE A 162 4.03 -3.47 5.27
N ILE A 163 3.80 -4.48 4.43
CA ILE A 163 4.57 -5.74 4.46
C ILE A 163 6.08 -5.50 4.28
N LEU A 164 6.46 -4.51 3.47
CA LEU A 164 7.85 -4.25 3.13
C LEU A 164 8.60 -3.37 4.14
N PHE A 165 7.91 -2.48 4.85
CA PHE A 165 8.56 -1.40 5.63
C PHE A 165 8.09 -1.26 7.07
N ASP A 166 6.89 -1.70 7.42
CA ASP A 166 6.28 -1.49 8.74
C ASP A 166 6.63 -2.66 9.68
N ASN A 167 7.83 -2.61 10.26
CA ASN A 167 8.35 -3.71 11.06
C ASN A 167 9.18 -3.32 12.30
N LYS A 168 9.09 -2.07 12.77
CA LYS A 168 9.79 -1.53 13.96
C LYS A 168 11.30 -1.36 13.84
N THR A 169 11.91 -1.70 12.71
CA THR A 169 13.33 -1.43 12.49
C THR A 169 13.54 0.08 12.42
N THR A 170 14.65 0.65 12.87
CA THR A 170 14.90 2.08 12.64
C THR A 170 16.27 2.31 12.01
N SER A 171 16.42 3.40 11.26
CA SER A 171 17.74 3.93 10.88
C SER A 171 17.66 5.42 10.65
N THR A 172 18.76 6.11 10.93
CA THR A 172 18.92 7.54 10.64
C THR A 172 19.08 7.83 9.15
N SER A 173 19.35 6.82 8.33
CA SER A 173 19.59 6.94 6.88
C SER A 173 18.95 5.79 6.09
N THR A 174 18.55 6.08 4.84
CA THR A 174 18.04 5.09 3.87
C THR A 174 19.10 4.10 3.40
N VAL A 175 20.39 4.43 3.55
CA VAL A 175 21.54 3.62 3.12
C VAL A 175 22.59 3.56 4.24
N PRO A 176 23.43 2.51 4.30
CA PRO A 176 24.45 2.44 5.32
C PRO A 176 25.50 3.54 5.11
N LEU A 177 25.92 4.16 6.20
CA LEU A 177 26.91 5.24 6.21
C LEU A 177 28.22 4.76 6.84
N ASP A 178 29.34 5.39 6.47
CA ASP A 178 30.63 5.12 7.11
C ASP A 178 30.59 5.56 8.58
N VAL A 179 30.82 4.59 9.46
CA VAL A 179 30.95 4.80 10.89
C VAL A 179 32.26 4.18 11.34
N SER A 180 33.30 5.00 11.33
CA SER A 180 34.67 4.62 11.71
C SER A 180 35.29 3.56 10.79
N GLY A 181 35.09 3.69 9.49
CA GLY A 181 35.63 2.78 8.47
C GLY A 181 34.77 1.57 8.15
N ASP A 182 33.59 1.45 8.77
CA ASP A 182 32.61 0.41 8.52
C ASP A 182 31.27 1.00 8.06
N LEU A 183 30.67 0.47 7.01
CA LEU A 183 29.32 0.84 6.61
C LEU A 183 28.28 0.26 7.57
N LYS A 184 27.46 1.12 8.19
CA LYS A 184 26.45 0.72 9.20
C LYS A 184 25.10 1.41 8.99
N CYS A 185 24.05 0.69 9.35
CA CYS A 185 22.70 1.23 9.54
C CYS A 185 22.55 1.68 10.99
N THR A 186 22.77 2.97 11.26
CA THR A 186 22.73 3.52 12.61
C THR A 186 21.28 3.66 13.05
N LEU A 187 20.91 2.99 14.15
CA LEU A 187 19.57 3.10 14.74
C LEU A 187 19.31 4.53 15.24
N VAL A 188 18.04 4.94 15.23
CA VAL A 188 17.63 6.23 15.80
C VAL A 188 17.84 6.20 17.32
N SER A 189 18.44 7.24 17.90
CA SER A 189 18.62 7.33 19.35
C SER A 189 17.27 7.39 20.07
N GLY A 190 17.11 6.62 21.15
CA GLY A 190 15.87 6.61 21.96
C GLY A 190 14.71 5.83 21.34
N TYR A 191 14.90 5.15 20.19
CA TYR A 191 13.87 4.34 19.53
C TYR A 191 13.24 3.25 20.44
N ASP A 192 13.95 2.84 21.49
CA ASP A 192 13.56 1.80 22.42
C ASP A 192 13.03 2.35 23.76
N ASN A 193 12.84 3.67 23.88
CA ASN A 193 12.12 4.26 25.02
C ASN A 193 10.62 3.87 24.97
N ASN A 194 9.90 4.10 26.07
CA ASN A 194 8.50 3.66 26.17
C ASN A 194 7.58 4.38 25.16
N ASP A 195 7.83 5.65 24.90
CA ASP A 195 6.99 6.48 24.03
C ASP A 195 7.15 6.08 22.56
N ALA A 196 8.39 5.85 22.10
CA ALA A 196 8.69 5.35 20.76
C ALA A 196 8.18 3.93 20.57
N LYS A 197 8.35 3.03 21.56
CA LYS A 197 7.80 1.67 21.50
C LYS A 197 6.27 1.61 21.41
N ALA A 198 5.59 2.63 21.92
CA ALA A 198 4.14 2.74 21.79
C ALA A 198 3.69 3.15 20.37
N LEU A 199 4.59 3.71 19.56
CA LEU A 199 4.34 4.17 18.20
C LEU A 199 4.94 3.26 17.12
N LEU A 200 6.05 2.57 17.42
CA LEU A 200 6.71 1.59 16.54
C LEU A 200 6.00 0.23 16.67
N ILE A 201 4.85 0.11 16.01
CA ILE A 201 4.03 -1.09 16.01
C ILE A 201 4.02 -1.71 14.61
N ALA A 202 4.83 -2.74 14.38
CA ALA A 202 4.81 -3.54 13.16
C ALA A 202 3.40 -3.81 12.65
N MET A 203 3.21 -3.58 11.36
CA MET A 203 1.98 -3.87 10.62
C MET A 203 0.76 -3.05 11.08
N ASP A 204 0.95 -1.90 11.74
CA ASP A 204 -0.15 -1.01 12.13
C ASP A 204 -0.55 0.01 11.04
N GLY A 205 0.24 0.09 9.98
CA GLY A 205 0.06 0.95 8.82
C GLY A 205 0.58 2.38 9.00
N HIS A 206 1.19 2.71 10.14
CA HIS A 206 1.87 3.98 10.39
C HIS A 206 3.36 3.82 10.08
N ILE A 207 3.75 4.16 8.85
CA ILE A 207 5.12 3.92 8.39
C ILE A 207 5.97 5.15 8.72
N TRP A 208 6.78 5.05 9.78
CA TRP A 208 7.71 6.10 10.12
C TRP A 208 8.85 6.22 9.11
N ALA A 209 9.35 7.43 8.91
CA ALA A 209 10.52 7.66 8.07
C ALA A 209 11.73 6.84 8.54
N ALA A 210 11.94 6.77 9.86
CA ALA A 210 12.98 5.94 10.45
C ALA A 210 12.80 4.45 10.14
N GLU A 211 11.57 3.93 10.06
CA GLU A 211 11.30 2.52 9.73
C GLU A 211 11.59 2.19 8.28
N ARG A 212 11.08 3.02 7.38
CA ARG A 212 11.42 2.95 5.96
C ARG A 212 12.94 2.97 5.76
N ASN A 213 13.62 3.89 6.44
CA ASN A 213 15.07 4.03 6.38
C ASN A 213 15.78 2.76 6.88
N GLY A 214 15.37 2.21 8.02
CA GLY A 214 15.93 0.98 8.57
C GLY A 214 15.87 -0.18 7.61
N MET A 215 14.70 -0.38 7.01
CA MET A 215 14.47 -1.47 6.07
C MET A 215 15.23 -1.31 4.76
N GLN A 216 15.29 -0.09 4.21
CA GLN A 216 16.08 0.15 3.01
C GLN A 216 17.58 0.01 3.28
N CYS A 217 18.05 0.57 4.39
CA CYS A 217 19.46 0.52 4.76
C CYS A 217 19.95 -0.91 4.89
N ALA A 218 19.17 -1.78 5.55
CA ALA A 218 19.51 -3.18 5.69
C ALA A 218 19.63 -3.90 4.33
N ARG A 219 18.73 -3.63 3.38
CA ARG A 219 18.80 -4.19 2.02
C ARG A 219 20.05 -3.73 1.28
N VAL A 220 20.37 -2.43 1.34
CA VAL A 220 21.56 -1.86 0.69
C VAL A 220 22.86 -2.38 1.34
N LEU A 221 22.89 -2.53 2.67
CA LEU A 221 24.01 -3.11 3.39
C LEU A 221 24.24 -4.58 3.01
N ASN A 222 23.17 -5.36 2.85
CA ASN A 222 23.27 -6.74 2.37
C ASN A 222 23.81 -6.79 0.93
N ALA A 223 23.36 -5.91 0.05
CA ALA A 223 23.88 -5.80 -1.31
C ALA A 223 25.36 -5.38 -1.34
N TYR A 224 25.77 -4.45 -0.47
CA TYR A 224 27.18 -4.07 -0.30
C TYR A 224 28.04 -5.27 0.12
N ASN A 225 27.56 -6.04 1.10
CA ASN A 225 28.28 -7.20 1.61
C ASN A 225 28.44 -8.31 0.56
N ALA A 226 27.48 -8.41 -0.36
CA ALA A 226 27.49 -9.35 -1.48
C ALA A 226 28.24 -8.82 -2.73
N ALA A 227 28.61 -7.53 -2.77
CA ALA A 227 29.28 -6.93 -3.92
C ALA A 227 30.67 -7.55 -4.15
N SER A 228 30.98 -7.86 -5.41
CA SER A 228 32.29 -8.40 -5.80
C SER A 228 33.42 -7.38 -5.68
N ASP A 229 33.11 -6.10 -5.88
CA ASP A 229 34.03 -4.98 -5.72
C ASP A 229 33.50 -4.01 -4.66
N LYS A 230 33.91 -4.23 -3.41
CA LYS A 230 33.49 -3.41 -2.27
C LYS A 230 34.00 -1.97 -2.34
N PRO A 231 35.26 -1.69 -2.71
CA PRO A 231 35.72 -0.32 -2.90
C PRO A 231 34.88 0.46 -3.91
N ALA A 232 34.60 -0.11 -5.09
CA ALA A 232 33.77 0.57 -6.09
C ALA A 232 32.33 0.78 -5.59
N ALA A 233 31.74 -0.22 -4.93
CA ALA A 233 30.40 -0.10 -4.35
C ALA A 233 30.34 0.97 -3.25
N ALA A 234 31.35 1.05 -2.38
CA ALA A 234 31.44 2.09 -1.35
C ALA A 234 31.55 3.49 -1.95
N SER A 235 32.40 3.67 -2.97
CA SER A 235 32.53 4.95 -3.69
C SER A 235 31.20 5.36 -4.34
N ALA A 236 30.55 4.44 -5.06
CA ALA A 236 29.27 4.73 -5.70
C ALA A 236 28.19 5.12 -4.67
N LEU A 237 28.15 4.44 -3.52
CA LEU A 237 27.20 4.77 -2.45
C LEU A 237 27.49 6.15 -1.83
N ALA A 238 28.75 6.47 -1.59
CA ALA A 238 29.16 7.76 -1.06
C ALA A 238 28.79 8.92 -2.00
N ASP A 239 28.99 8.73 -3.31
CA ASP A 239 28.58 9.70 -4.33
C ASP A 239 27.06 9.90 -4.31
N TRP A 240 26.28 8.81 -4.27
CA TRP A 240 24.82 8.90 -4.19
C TRP A 240 24.34 9.62 -2.92
N VAL A 241 24.95 9.35 -1.77
CA VAL A 241 24.66 10.07 -0.52
C VAL A 241 24.96 11.56 -0.66
N SER A 242 26.09 11.92 -1.28
CA SER A 242 26.44 13.32 -1.50
C SER A 242 25.49 14.01 -2.47
N GLU A 243 25.02 13.31 -3.51
CA GLU A 243 24.09 13.86 -4.50
C GLU A 243 22.70 14.07 -3.93
N THR A 244 22.27 13.23 -3.00
CA THR A 244 20.92 13.24 -2.42
C THR A 244 20.83 13.97 -1.07
N ALA A 245 21.96 14.46 -0.53
CA ALA A 245 22.04 15.09 0.78
C ALA A 245 21.10 16.29 0.99
N ASP A 246 20.77 17.03 -0.06
CA ASP A 246 19.86 18.18 0.01
C ASP A 246 18.36 17.80 -0.06
N GLY A 247 18.05 16.53 -0.32
CA GLY A 247 16.69 16.00 -0.43
C GLY A 247 15.89 16.52 -1.62
N THR A 248 16.50 17.32 -2.50
CA THR A 248 15.84 17.92 -3.68
C THR A 248 16.08 17.13 -4.96
N LYS A 249 17.16 16.35 -5.01
CA LYS A 249 17.50 15.54 -6.17
C LYS A 249 16.92 14.14 -6.06
N GLU A 250 16.14 13.78 -7.08
CA GLU A 250 15.66 12.42 -7.28
C GLU A 250 16.71 11.65 -8.09
N VAL A 251 17.51 10.82 -7.42
CA VAL A 251 18.57 10.02 -8.05
C VAL A 251 18.32 8.55 -7.78
N LYS A 252 18.36 7.72 -8.83
CA LYS A 252 18.27 6.27 -8.69
C LYS A 252 19.45 5.75 -7.87
N LEU A 253 19.25 4.68 -7.11
CA LEU A 253 20.36 3.96 -6.49
C LEU A 253 21.41 3.63 -7.57
N PRO A 254 22.71 3.71 -7.26
CA PRO A 254 23.73 3.38 -8.24
C PRO A 254 23.91 1.87 -8.35
N ALA A 255 24.51 1.41 -9.44
CA ALA A 255 25.00 0.03 -9.52
C ALA A 255 26.10 -0.20 -8.45
N PRO A 256 26.17 -1.39 -7.83
CA PRO A 256 25.33 -2.56 -8.06
C PRO A 256 24.01 -2.58 -7.24
N PHE A 257 23.75 -1.56 -6.42
CA PHE A 257 22.63 -1.55 -5.48
C PHE A 257 21.27 -1.53 -6.14
N TYR A 258 21.10 -0.78 -7.24
CA TYR A 258 19.83 -0.75 -7.97
C TYR A 258 19.39 -2.16 -8.37
N ASP A 259 20.29 -2.90 -9.01
CA ASP A 259 20.01 -4.26 -9.51
C ASP A 259 19.81 -5.27 -8.38
N ALA A 260 20.49 -5.08 -7.24
CA ALA A 260 20.39 -5.98 -6.10
C ALA A 260 19.17 -5.71 -5.21
N VAL A 261 18.74 -4.45 -5.10
CA VAL A 261 17.75 -4.02 -4.11
C VAL A 261 16.38 -3.75 -4.75
N CYS A 262 16.35 -3.00 -5.86
CA CYS A 262 15.10 -2.53 -6.44
C CYS A 262 14.15 -3.62 -7.00
N PRO A 263 14.61 -4.82 -7.39
CA PRO A 263 13.68 -5.91 -7.74
C PRO A 263 12.71 -6.29 -6.62
N SER A 264 13.08 -6.05 -5.35
CA SER A 264 12.17 -6.28 -4.21
C SER A 264 10.94 -5.36 -4.22
N PHE A 265 10.96 -4.29 -5.02
CA PHE A 265 9.91 -3.29 -5.11
C PHE A 265 9.21 -3.26 -6.46
N GLU A 266 9.50 -4.22 -7.36
CA GLU A 266 8.90 -4.29 -8.71
C GLU A 266 7.37 -4.21 -8.64
N SER A 267 6.77 -4.97 -7.72
CA SER A 267 5.32 -4.92 -7.48
C SER A 267 4.78 -3.51 -7.16
N LEU A 268 5.51 -2.66 -6.44
CA LEU A 268 5.09 -1.27 -6.18
C LEU A 268 5.13 -0.42 -7.46
N THR A 269 6.13 -0.63 -8.31
CA THR A 269 6.25 0.02 -9.63
C THR A 269 5.13 -0.41 -10.57
N ASP A 270 4.79 -1.70 -10.59
CA ASP A 270 3.67 -2.24 -11.35
C ASP A 270 2.35 -1.61 -10.92
N TYR A 271 2.08 -1.58 -9.60
CA TYR A 271 0.87 -0.93 -9.08
C TYR A 271 0.81 0.55 -9.45
N LEU A 272 1.92 1.29 -9.36
CA LEU A 272 1.94 2.71 -9.73
C LEU A 272 1.61 2.92 -11.21
N THR A 273 2.19 2.09 -12.08
CA THR A 273 1.96 2.14 -13.53
C THR A 273 0.51 1.83 -13.85
N ASP A 274 -0.02 0.74 -13.30
CA ASP A 274 -1.41 0.34 -13.51
C ASP A 274 -2.39 1.35 -12.92
N LEU A 275 -2.09 1.91 -11.75
CA LEU A 275 -2.92 2.94 -11.13
C LEU A 275 -2.98 4.19 -12.00
N ALA A 276 -1.83 4.66 -12.53
CA ALA A 276 -1.78 5.80 -13.43
C ALA A 276 -2.66 5.56 -14.67
N ALA A 277 -2.56 4.38 -15.28
CA ALA A 277 -3.38 4.01 -16.43
C ALA A 277 -4.90 4.04 -16.12
N ASN A 278 -5.32 3.63 -14.93
CA ASN A 278 -6.73 3.72 -14.53
C ASN A 278 -7.18 5.17 -14.32
N ILE A 279 -6.35 5.99 -13.65
CA ILE A 279 -6.65 7.39 -13.37
C ILE A 279 -6.80 8.20 -14.66
N GLU A 280 -6.11 7.85 -15.73
CA GLU A 280 -6.32 8.48 -17.05
C GLU A 280 -7.72 8.22 -17.62
N LYS A 281 -8.39 7.15 -17.20
CA LYS A 281 -9.72 6.75 -17.70
C LYS A 281 -10.87 7.28 -16.84
N ILE A 282 -10.61 7.71 -15.61
CA ILE A 282 -11.64 8.21 -14.69
C ILE A 282 -11.20 9.52 -14.03
N SER A 283 -12.12 10.49 -13.95
CA SER A 283 -11.87 11.69 -13.16
C SER A 283 -12.05 11.38 -11.67
N LEU A 284 -10.96 11.40 -10.92
CA LEU A 284 -11.00 11.32 -9.46
C LEU A 284 -11.35 12.71 -8.91
N SER A 285 -12.54 12.86 -8.32
CA SER A 285 -12.95 14.12 -7.69
C SER A 285 -13.68 13.90 -6.37
N GLY A 286 -13.47 14.84 -5.45
CA GLY A 286 -14.06 14.84 -4.11
C GLY A 286 -13.27 14.03 -3.08
N ASP A 287 -13.73 14.08 -1.83
CA ASP A 287 -13.07 13.42 -0.69
C ASP A 287 -13.01 11.88 -0.83
N ASN A 288 -13.86 11.30 -1.69
CA ASN A 288 -14.06 9.86 -1.81
C ASN A 288 -12.92 9.15 -2.53
N THR A 289 -12.10 9.90 -3.26
CA THR A 289 -10.93 9.38 -3.97
C THR A 289 -9.63 9.74 -3.26
N LYS A 290 -9.71 10.38 -2.09
CA LYS A 290 -8.53 10.82 -1.31
C LYS A 290 -7.64 9.65 -0.91
N ALA A 291 -8.23 8.50 -0.60
CA ALA A 291 -7.48 7.28 -0.30
C ALA A 291 -6.59 6.86 -1.50
N ILE A 292 -7.08 7.01 -2.74
CA ILE A 292 -6.33 6.68 -3.96
C ILE A 292 -5.19 7.69 -4.17
N THR A 293 -5.48 8.99 -4.08
CA THR A 293 -4.45 10.03 -4.30
C THR A 293 -3.38 10.02 -3.21
N ASN A 294 -3.77 9.76 -1.95
CA ASN A 294 -2.82 9.60 -0.85
C ASN A 294 -1.97 8.36 -1.07
N ALA A 295 -2.57 7.23 -1.45
CA ALA A 295 -1.85 6.00 -1.74
C ALA A 295 -0.81 6.19 -2.85
N LYS A 296 -1.19 6.84 -3.95
CA LYS A 296 -0.27 7.20 -5.04
C LYS A 296 0.88 8.07 -4.54
N THR A 297 0.56 9.17 -3.85
CA THR A 297 1.55 10.13 -3.35
C THR A 297 2.53 9.48 -2.35
N SER A 298 2.01 8.68 -1.42
CA SER A 298 2.77 7.88 -0.47
C SER A 298 3.76 6.97 -1.18
N THR A 299 3.30 6.14 -2.13
CA THR A 299 4.19 5.20 -2.85
C THR A 299 5.21 5.94 -3.72
N GLU A 300 4.81 7.00 -4.45
CA GLU A 300 5.76 7.77 -5.27
C GLU A 300 6.86 8.40 -4.41
N THR A 301 6.48 8.98 -3.27
CA THR A 301 7.44 9.57 -2.33
C THR A 301 8.39 8.51 -1.77
N LEU A 302 7.85 7.35 -1.40
CA LEU A 302 8.64 6.20 -0.96
C LEU A 302 9.66 5.77 -2.03
N MET A 303 9.20 5.48 -3.26
CA MET A 303 10.05 4.94 -4.34
C MET A 303 11.17 5.92 -4.71
N LYS A 304 10.88 7.23 -4.72
CA LYS A 304 11.87 8.29 -4.90
C LYS A 304 12.89 8.34 -3.77
N THR A 305 12.42 8.31 -2.52
CA THR A 305 13.27 8.36 -1.33
C THR A 305 14.28 7.21 -1.27
N ILE A 306 13.87 6.02 -1.73
CA ILE A 306 14.73 4.81 -1.71
C ILE A 306 15.54 4.62 -3.00
N GLY A 307 15.37 5.50 -4.01
CA GLY A 307 16.10 5.44 -5.27
C GLY A 307 15.69 4.30 -6.21
N CYS A 308 14.48 3.76 -6.08
CA CYS A 308 13.98 2.64 -6.88
C CYS A 308 12.77 3.06 -7.74
N PHE A 309 12.98 3.97 -8.69
CA PHE A 309 11.97 4.49 -9.61
C PHE A 309 12.53 4.55 -11.03
#